data_AF-A0A7S1EDU7-F1
#
_entry.id   AF-A0A7S1EDU7-F1
#
_cell.length_a   1.000
_cell.length_b   1.000
_cell.length_c   1.000
_cell.angle_alpha   90.00
_cell.angle_beta   90.00
_cell.angle_gamma   90.00
#
_symmetry.space_group_name_H-M   'P 1'
#
loop_
_entity.id
_entity.type
_entity.pdbx_description
1 polymer ?
#
loop_
_entity_poly.entity_id
_entity_poly.type
_entity_poly.pdbx_seq_one_letter_code
_entity_poly.pdbx_strand_id
1 'polypeptide(L)'
;ERLLRQSSLGDIGLRGDASCRDAVLQGRERDSAAQAQGGGNATLILDLDETSIYGNDGNDLPISLQWMGRPTEDIRQLYKLLVSPYLREVYDGFQQQAQGVSVVVYSRRPQMLTYKSSFRGTSFELRYHPDWHSNDQVYFPSSVHTVDDIMAQYTGPPLLPEEDTDIRSSLERLLAARSALVSELGLSCPPVITITGGIKDLEATSRDMGFTLGKAFLYDDNVDLAGHPNVITVLPVQSLPEERSRAVLEFMEERLPARLLDTELVDFLLESKPAERAIQVDQRGDVTWRLPTQQHKVKWVVPSLAAGAAKSARDGELELQPRQHFKQQAQHAGVGRGAPMGAGRLEAASMRAHVCPSLFSPVTPDIEDSMRMRGHGEEIVKDKGGSRDDMNAAAEALRLHLEAVAARSECLR
;
A
#
# COMPACT_ATOMS: atom_id res chain seq x y z
N GLU A 1 9.11 42.09 40.93
CA GLU A 1 8.23 41.11 41.63
C GLU A 1 6.76 41.50 41.78
N ARG A 2 6.36 42.78 41.81
CA ARG A 2 4.94 43.19 41.73
C ARG A 2 4.38 43.34 40.30
N LEU A 3 5.20 43.09 39.28
CA LEU A 3 4.85 43.13 37.84
C LEU A 3 4.76 41.73 37.18
N LEU A 4 4.87 40.65 37.97
CA LEU A 4 4.79 39.25 37.50
C LEU A 4 3.47 38.56 37.89
N ARG A 5 2.42 39.31 38.25
CA ARG A 5 1.12 38.77 38.68
C ARG A 5 -0.09 39.39 37.96
N GLN A 6 0.06 39.71 36.67
CA GLN A 6 -1.05 40.14 35.81
C GLN A 6 -1.03 39.45 34.45
N SER A 7 -0.93 38.12 34.47
CA SER A 7 -1.23 37.26 33.32
C SER A 7 -2.27 36.24 33.77
N SER A 8 -3.44 36.74 34.16
CA SER A 8 -4.61 35.91 34.41
C SER A 8 -5.03 35.27 33.11
N LEU A 9 -4.85 33.95 33.03
CA LEU A 9 -5.81 32.98 32.50
C LEU A 9 -6.90 33.62 31.63
N GLY A 10 -6.55 33.88 30.37
CA GLY A 10 -7.54 33.92 29.30
C GLY A 10 -7.91 32.48 29.00
N ASP A 11 -9.18 32.15 29.24
CA ASP A 11 -9.84 30.94 28.77
C ASP A 11 -9.40 30.62 27.33
N ILE A 12 -8.47 29.68 27.19
CA ILE A 12 -8.38 28.88 25.98
C ILE A 12 -9.58 27.96 26.07
N GLY A 13 -10.72 28.47 25.59
CA GLY A 13 -11.85 27.63 25.25
C GLY A 13 -11.32 26.57 24.29
N LEU A 14 -11.15 25.36 24.81
CA LEU A 14 -11.14 24.13 24.02
C LEU A 14 -12.48 24.12 23.28
N ARG A 15 -12.52 24.77 22.10
CA ARG A 15 -13.59 24.59 21.15
C ARG A 15 -13.53 23.12 20.78
N GLY A 16 -14.54 22.39 21.25
CA GLY A 16 -14.67 20.96 21.11
C GLY A 16 -14.37 20.53 19.68
N ASP A 17 -13.52 19.51 19.60
CA ASP A 17 -13.21 18.79 18.39
C ASP A 17 -14.51 18.36 17.72
N ALA A 18 -14.68 18.81 16.48
CA ALA A 18 -15.71 18.33 15.59
C ALA A 18 -15.52 16.82 15.44
N SER A 19 -16.52 16.04 15.88
CA SER A 19 -16.53 14.59 15.70
C SER A 19 -16.32 14.25 14.21
N CYS A 20 -15.82 13.06 13.87
CA CYS A 20 -15.82 12.62 12.47
C CYS A 20 -17.23 12.68 11.86
N ARG A 21 -18.25 12.49 12.71
CA ARG A 21 -19.64 12.79 12.38
C ARG A 21 -19.85 14.23 11.93
N ASP A 22 -19.24 15.22 12.56
CA ASP A 22 -19.42 16.64 12.22
C ASP A 22 -18.74 17.03 10.90
N ALA A 23 -17.60 16.42 10.54
CA ALA A 23 -17.01 16.61 9.21
C ALA A 23 -17.88 15.97 8.10
N VAL A 24 -18.45 14.79 8.38
CA VAL A 24 -19.46 14.14 7.53
C VAL A 24 -20.78 14.93 7.49
N LEU A 25 -21.18 15.56 8.61
CA LEU A 25 -22.37 16.40 8.73
C LEU A 25 -22.20 17.77 8.08
N GLN A 26 -20.99 18.34 8.05
CA GLN A 26 -20.68 19.54 7.26
C GLN A 26 -20.81 19.27 5.75
N GLY A 27 -20.53 18.02 5.31
CA GLY A 27 -20.94 17.53 4.00
C GLY A 27 -22.46 17.51 3.83
N ARG A 28 -23.21 16.99 4.81
CA ARG A 28 -24.69 16.99 4.82
C ARG A 28 -25.32 18.38 4.76
N GLU A 29 -24.73 19.40 5.38
CA GLU A 29 -25.27 20.77 5.32
C GLU A 29 -25.15 21.36 3.90
N ARG A 30 -24.07 21.06 3.18
CA ARG A 30 -23.91 21.45 1.76
C ARG A 30 -24.86 20.68 0.85
N ASP A 31 -25.07 19.38 1.11
CA ASP A 31 -25.98 18.54 0.33
C ASP A 31 -27.46 18.94 0.51
N SER A 32 -27.83 19.38 1.72
CA SER A 32 -29.20 19.80 2.03
C SER A 32 -29.58 21.12 1.32
N ALA A 33 -28.62 22.02 1.13
CA ALA A 33 -28.83 23.26 0.37
C ALA A 33 -28.90 23.02 -1.16
N ALA A 34 -28.10 22.07 -1.68
CA ALA A 34 -28.08 21.73 -3.11
C ALA A 34 -29.33 20.93 -3.56
N GLN A 35 -29.96 20.16 -2.66
CA GLN A 35 -31.19 19.40 -2.96
C GLN A 35 -32.37 20.26 -3.44
N ALA A 36 -32.37 21.57 -3.19
CA ALA A 36 -33.42 22.49 -3.64
C ALA A 36 -33.37 22.85 -5.14
N GLN A 37 -32.29 22.51 -5.88
CA GLN A 37 -32.07 22.95 -7.28
C GLN A 37 -32.01 21.82 -8.33
N GLY A 38 -32.55 20.63 -8.03
CA GLY A 38 -32.84 19.60 -9.04
C GLY A 38 -31.65 18.83 -9.61
N GLY A 39 -30.41 19.33 -9.52
CA GLY A 39 -29.20 18.55 -9.78
C GLY A 39 -28.59 18.07 -8.47
N GLY A 40 -28.65 16.77 -8.17
CA GLY A 40 -28.05 16.24 -6.95
C GLY A 40 -26.53 16.31 -6.96
N ASN A 41 -25.92 16.42 -5.77
CA ASN A 41 -24.51 16.04 -5.58
C ASN A 41 -24.35 14.53 -5.73
N ALA A 42 -23.26 14.10 -6.37
CA ALA A 42 -22.87 12.69 -6.48
C ALA A 42 -21.64 12.42 -5.61
N THR A 43 -21.49 11.17 -5.18
CA THR A 43 -20.29 10.69 -4.50
C THR A 43 -19.60 9.65 -5.37
N LEU A 44 -18.33 9.90 -5.68
CA LEU A 44 -17.44 8.95 -6.34
C LEU A 44 -16.52 8.32 -5.28
N ILE A 45 -16.75 7.05 -4.99
CA ILE A 45 -15.93 6.24 -4.11
C ILE A 45 -14.90 5.51 -4.98
N LEU A 46 -13.64 5.79 -4.74
CA LEU A 46 -12.52 5.34 -5.53
C LEU A 46 -11.81 4.21 -4.82
N ASP A 47 -11.85 3.01 -5.39
CA ASP A 47 -10.91 1.99 -4.97
C ASP A 47 -9.47 2.44 -5.24
N LEU A 48 -8.59 2.23 -4.27
CA LEU A 48 -7.22 2.70 -4.35
C LEU A 48 -6.32 1.75 -5.13
N ASP A 49 -6.18 0.52 -4.63
CA ASP A 49 -5.17 -0.44 -5.07
C ASP A 49 -5.60 -1.09 -6.39
N GLU A 50 -4.71 -1.15 -7.38
CA GLU A 50 -4.98 -1.67 -8.73
C GLU A 50 -6.14 -0.99 -9.50
N THR A 51 -6.71 0.08 -8.96
CA THR A 51 -7.82 0.80 -9.58
C THR A 51 -7.48 2.27 -9.83
N SER A 52 -7.40 3.09 -8.76
CA SER A 52 -7.08 4.52 -8.89
C SER A 52 -5.58 4.77 -8.94
N ILE A 53 -4.80 3.88 -8.34
CA ILE A 53 -3.35 3.87 -8.37
C ILE A 53 -2.92 2.55 -9.00
N TYR A 54 -1.98 2.62 -9.96
CA TYR A 54 -1.30 1.45 -10.47
C TYR A 54 -0.65 0.69 -9.30
N GLY A 55 -0.98 -0.58 -9.20
CA GLY A 55 -0.42 -1.49 -8.21
C GLY A 55 0.23 -2.66 -8.91
N ASN A 56 1.46 -2.95 -8.52
CA ASN A 56 2.04 -4.26 -8.67
C ASN A 56 2.06 -4.87 -7.27
N ASP A 57 1.20 -5.85 -7.05
CA ASP A 57 0.95 -6.58 -5.78
C ASP A 57 1.18 -5.74 -4.50
N GLY A 58 0.37 -4.69 -4.30
CA GLY A 58 0.33 -4.03 -2.99
C GLY A 58 1.37 -2.93 -2.71
N ASN A 59 1.89 -2.25 -3.73
CA ASN A 59 2.76 -1.05 -3.63
C ASN A 59 4.27 -1.34 -3.45
N ASP A 60 4.80 -2.36 -4.12
CA ASP A 60 6.22 -2.71 -4.11
C ASP A 60 7.16 -1.52 -4.41
N LEU A 61 6.84 -0.70 -5.41
CA LEU A 61 7.71 0.43 -5.79
C LEU A 61 7.82 1.49 -4.66
N PRO A 62 6.70 2.03 -4.11
CA PRO A 62 6.75 2.85 -2.91
C PRO A 62 7.43 2.20 -1.70
N ILE A 63 7.18 0.90 -1.48
CA ILE A 63 7.80 0.15 -0.37
C ILE A 63 9.32 0.11 -0.55
N SER A 64 9.80 -0.13 -1.77
CA SER A 64 11.24 -0.19 -2.07
C SER A 64 11.94 1.14 -1.74
N LEU A 65 11.30 2.28 -2.07
CA LEU A 65 11.83 3.60 -1.71
C LEU A 65 11.95 3.75 -0.19
N GLN A 66 10.91 3.39 0.57
CA GLN A 66 10.96 3.50 2.03
C GLN A 66 11.93 2.53 2.69
N TRP A 67 11.96 1.28 2.21
CA TRP A 67 12.89 0.25 2.69
C TRP A 67 14.33 0.74 2.58
N MET A 68 14.66 1.38 1.46
CA MET A 68 16.00 1.93 1.21
C MET A 68 16.19 3.35 1.76
N GLY A 69 15.31 3.80 2.67
CA GLY A 69 15.43 5.07 3.38
C GLY A 69 15.31 6.32 2.50
N ARG A 70 14.62 6.23 1.37
CA ARG A 70 14.40 7.39 0.48
C ARG A 70 13.41 8.38 1.11
N PRO A 71 13.58 9.69 0.88
CA PRO A 71 12.70 10.71 1.44
C PRO A 71 11.22 10.53 1.05
N THR A 72 10.31 10.92 1.93
CA THR A 72 8.85 10.89 1.68
C THR A 72 8.44 11.66 0.43
N GLU A 73 9.21 12.67 0.03
CA GLU A 73 8.94 13.43 -1.19
C GLU A 73 9.12 12.57 -2.46
N ASP A 74 10.10 11.66 -2.49
CA ASP A 74 10.27 10.74 -3.61
C ASP A 74 9.06 9.79 -3.72
N ILE A 75 8.53 9.34 -2.58
CA ILE A 75 7.31 8.51 -2.53
C ILE A 75 6.11 9.28 -3.10
N ARG A 76 5.93 10.55 -2.69
CA ARG A 76 4.84 11.40 -3.19
C ARG A 76 4.95 11.65 -4.69
N GLN A 77 6.16 11.86 -5.20
CA GLN A 77 6.41 12.01 -6.64
C GLN A 77 6.09 10.72 -7.39
N LEU A 78 6.53 9.58 -6.86
CA LEU A 78 6.20 8.28 -7.45
C LEU A 78 4.68 8.09 -7.54
N TYR A 79 3.91 8.32 -6.47
CA TYR A 79 2.45 8.16 -6.51
C TYR A 79 1.77 9.04 -7.57
N LYS A 80 2.29 10.23 -7.88
CA LYS A 80 1.79 11.07 -8.99
C LYS A 80 1.97 10.37 -10.35
N LEU A 81 3.07 9.67 -10.54
CA LEU A 81 3.34 8.89 -11.76
C LEU A 81 2.52 7.60 -11.82
N LEU A 82 2.09 7.07 -10.67
CA LEU A 82 1.30 5.84 -10.57
C LEU A 82 -0.20 6.05 -10.68
N VAL A 83 -0.73 7.29 -10.68
CA VAL A 83 -2.17 7.49 -10.78
C VAL A 83 -2.71 6.90 -12.09
N SER A 84 -3.88 6.28 -12.05
CA SER A 84 -4.54 5.73 -13.22
C SER A 84 -4.78 6.83 -14.26
N PRO A 85 -4.39 6.63 -15.53
CA PRO A 85 -4.53 7.64 -16.58
C PRO A 85 -5.99 7.93 -16.96
N TYR A 86 -6.92 7.08 -16.53
CA TYR A 86 -8.34 7.19 -16.85
C TYR A 86 -9.14 7.90 -15.76
N LEU A 87 -8.53 8.11 -14.59
CA LEU A 87 -9.24 8.58 -13.41
C LEU A 87 -9.81 10.00 -13.59
N ARG A 88 -9.04 10.89 -14.22
CA ARG A 88 -9.48 12.25 -14.59
C ARG A 88 -10.73 12.21 -15.47
N GLU A 89 -10.72 11.39 -16.52
CA GLU A 89 -11.85 11.27 -17.45
C GLU A 89 -13.12 10.80 -16.74
N VAL A 90 -13.00 9.80 -15.86
CA VAL A 90 -14.12 9.32 -15.05
C VAL A 90 -14.66 10.44 -14.17
N TYR A 91 -13.80 11.14 -13.44
CA TYR A 91 -14.21 12.24 -12.57
C TYR A 91 -14.89 13.39 -13.34
N ASP A 92 -14.31 13.83 -14.45
CA ASP A 92 -14.87 14.90 -15.29
C ASP A 92 -16.25 14.49 -15.86
N GLY A 93 -16.42 13.20 -16.20
CA GLY A 93 -17.70 12.66 -16.64
C GLY A 93 -18.79 12.72 -15.55
N PHE A 94 -18.42 12.54 -14.27
CA PHE A 94 -19.33 12.77 -13.15
C PHE A 94 -19.62 14.26 -12.95
N GLN A 95 -18.62 15.13 -13.05
CA GLN A 95 -18.79 16.58 -12.92
C GLN A 95 -19.71 17.18 -14.00
N GLN A 96 -19.74 16.60 -15.20
CA GLN A 96 -20.64 17.02 -16.26
C GLN A 96 -22.11 16.65 -15.99
N GLN A 97 -22.37 15.69 -15.10
CA GLN A 97 -23.70 15.12 -14.87
C GLN A 97 -24.30 15.48 -13.49
N ALA A 98 -23.46 15.89 -12.53
CA ALA A 98 -23.86 16.28 -11.19
C ALA A 98 -23.53 17.76 -10.91
N GLN A 99 -24.22 18.40 -9.96
CA GLN A 99 -23.88 19.77 -9.54
C GLN A 99 -22.54 19.83 -8.80
N GLY A 100 -22.21 18.77 -8.08
CA GLY A 100 -20.96 18.60 -7.35
C GLY A 100 -20.64 17.12 -7.21
N VAL A 101 -19.34 16.82 -7.11
CA VAL A 101 -18.84 15.45 -6.95
C VAL A 101 -17.95 15.41 -5.71
N SER A 102 -18.42 14.71 -4.68
CA SER A 102 -17.63 14.35 -3.50
C SER A 102 -16.81 13.12 -3.81
N VAL A 103 -15.53 13.11 -3.40
CA VAL A 103 -14.64 11.96 -3.61
C VAL A 103 -14.31 11.31 -2.27
N VAL A 104 -14.29 9.98 -2.25
CA VAL A 104 -13.85 9.16 -1.12
C VAL A 104 -12.84 8.14 -1.63
N VAL A 105 -11.75 7.94 -0.91
CA VAL A 105 -10.80 6.85 -1.21
C VAL A 105 -11.21 5.63 -0.39
N TYR A 106 -11.36 4.48 -1.02
CA TYR A 106 -11.71 3.23 -0.37
C TYR A 106 -10.62 2.21 -0.61
N SER A 107 -10.04 1.63 0.45
CA SER A 107 -8.97 0.65 0.32
C SER A 107 -9.24 -0.57 1.21
N ARG A 108 -8.86 -1.74 0.73
CA ARG A 108 -8.92 -3.00 1.47
C ARG A 108 -7.53 -3.36 1.99
N ARG A 109 -7.13 -2.72 3.09
CA ARG A 109 -5.83 -2.93 3.75
C ARG A 109 -6.04 -3.39 5.19
N PRO A 110 -6.33 -4.68 5.43
CA PRO A 110 -6.59 -5.21 6.77
C PRO A 110 -5.44 -4.95 7.75
N GLN A 111 -4.20 -4.85 7.28
CA GLN A 111 -3.02 -4.55 8.09
C GLN A 111 -3.08 -3.17 8.78
N MET A 112 -3.93 -2.25 8.30
CA MET A 112 -4.17 -0.95 8.92
C MET A 112 -5.29 -0.96 9.97
N LEU A 113 -5.93 -2.12 10.15
CA LEU A 113 -6.89 -2.39 11.23
C LEU A 113 -6.33 -3.42 12.22
N THR A 114 -5.57 -4.39 11.73
CA THR A 114 -4.93 -5.45 12.52
C THR A 114 -3.48 -5.57 12.12
N TYR A 115 -2.58 -5.19 13.02
CA TYR A 115 -1.15 -5.26 12.79
C TYR A 115 -0.59 -6.61 13.28
N LYS A 116 0.19 -7.30 12.44
CA LYS A 116 0.93 -8.51 12.82
C LYS A 116 2.38 -8.12 13.09
N SER A 117 2.76 -8.07 14.37
CA SER A 117 4.10 -7.70 14.78
C SER A 117 5.10 -8.84 14.56
N SER A 118 6.12 -8.57 13.74
CA SER A 118 7.29 -9.46 13.58
C SER A 118 8.18 -9.47 14.83
N PHE A 119 8.10 -8.45 15.68
CA PHE A 119 8.93 -8.29 16.88
C PHE A 119 8.35 -9.00 18.10
N ARG A 120 7.02 -9.01 18.22
CA ARG A 120 6.31 -9.70 19.30
C ARG A 120 5.82 -11.09 18.93
N GLY A 121 5.72 -11.39 17.63
CA GLY A 121 5.13 -12.63 17.14
C GLY A 121 3.61 -12.72 17.39
N THR A 122 2.95 -11.59 17.62
CA THR A 122 1.50 -11.51 17.91
C THR A 122 0.81 -10.51 16.99
N SER A 123 -0.51 -10.63 16.88
CA SER A 123 -1.35 -9.66 16.16
C SER A 123 -2.18 -8.85 17.14
N PHE A 124 -2.39 -7.58 16.84
CA PHE A 124 -3.24 -6.70 17.64
C PHE A 124 -3.97 -5.69 16.77
N GLU A 125 -5.08 -5.18 17.26
CA GLU A 125 -5.90 -4.21 16.55
C GLU A 125 -5.28 -2.80 16.65
N LEU A 126 -5.20 -2.12 15.52
CA LEU A 126 -4.88 -0.71 15.45
C LEU A 126 -6.16 0.08 15.72
N ARG A 127 -6.15 0.85 16.81
CA ARG A 127 -7.27 1.70 17.20
C ARG A 127 -6.82 3.16 17.13
N TYR A 128 -7.65 3.98 16.50
CA TYR A 128 -7.42 5.42 16.31
C TYR A 128 -8.48 6.19 17.11
N HIS A 129 -8.83 7.42 16.70
CA HIS A 129 -9.93 8.14 17.34
C HIS A 129 -11.22 7.30 17.26
N PRO A 130 -11.99 7.10 18.35
CA PRO A 130 -13.16 6.23 18.34
C PRO A 130 -14.20 6.59 17.27
N ASP A 131 -14.44 7.90 17.05
CA ASP A 131 -15.39 8.35 16.02
C ASP A 131 -14.93 8.10 14.58
N TRP A 132 -13.68 7.67 14.38
CA TRP A 132 -13.15 7.28 13.07
C TRP A 132 -13.44 5.82 12.77
N HIS A 133 -14.02 5.06 13.71
CA HIS A 133 -14.32 3.64 13.52
C HIS A 133 -15.83 3.45 13.37
N SER A 134 -16.23 2.64 12.39
CA SER A 134 -17.59 2.10 12.30
C SER A 134 -17.50 0.70 11.74
N ASN A 135 -18.09 -0.27 12.46
CA ASN A 135 -17.97 -1.70 12.14
C ASN A 135 -16.48 -2.11 11.98
N ASP A 136 -16.15 -2.85 10.93
CA ASP A 136 -14.78 -3.27 10.59
C ASP A 136 -14.08 -2.27 9.64
N GLN A 137 -14.36 -0.98 9.81
CA GLN A 137 -13.81 0.10 8.99
C GLN A 137 -13.24 1.25 9.84
N VAL A 138 -12.19 1.87 9.32
CA VAL A 138 -11.67 3.16 9.80
C VAL A 138 -11.79 4.23 8.72
N TYR A 139 -12.13 5.44 9.12
CA TYR A 139 -12.32 6.62 8.28
C TYR A 139 -11.32 7.71 8.69
N PHE A 140 -10.34 8.00 7.85
CA PHE A 140 -9.45 9.14 8.06
C PHE A 140 -10.06 10.39 7.41
N PRO A 141 -10.43 11.42 8.21
CA PRO A 141 -11.14 12.59 7.69
C PRO A 141 -10.24 13.47 6.81
N SER A 142 -10.87 14.34 6.02
CA SER A 142 -10.18 15.32 5.17
C SER A 142 -9.26 16.30 5.92
N SER A 143 -9.50 16.50 7.21
CA SER A 143 -8.72 17.40 8.08
C SER A 143 -7.38 16.82 8.54
N VAL A 144 -7.19 15.50 8.42
CA VAL A 144 -5.92 14.84 8.71
C VAL A 144 -5.03 15.02 7.49
N HIS A 145 -3.84 15.58 7.63
CA HIS A 145 -2.93 15.86 6.52
C HIS A 145 -1.61 15.08 6.60
N THR A 146 -1.19 14.74 7.81
CA THR A 146 0.09 14.10 8.09
C THR A 146 -0.11 12.79 8.86
N VAL A 147 0.94 11.99 8.92
CA VAL A 147 0.94 10.78 9.74
C VAL A 147 0.91 11.13 11.22
N ASP A 148 1.55 12.22 11.63
CA ASP A 148 1.50 12.70 13.01
C ASP A 148 0.08 13.06 13.44
N ASP A 149 -0.74 13.64 12.55
CA ASP A 149 -2.16 13.90 12.84
C ASP A 149 -2.93 12.62 13.14
N ILE A 150 -2.62 11.52 12.44
CA ILE A 150 -3.24 10.20 12.67
C ILE A 150 -2.71 9.58 13.96
N MET A 151 -1.40 9.57 14.14
CA MET A 151 -0.75 8.92 15.28
C MET A 151 -1.01 9.66 16.59
N ALA A 152 -1.24 10.97 16.56
CA ALA A 152 -1.71 11.73 17.71
C ALA A 152 -3.09 11.26 18.21
N GLN A 153 -3.87 10.59 17.35
CA GLN A 153 -5.18 10.03 17.65
C GLN A 153 -5.13 8.51 17.86
N TYR A 154 -3.95 7.90 17.88
CA TYR A 154 -3.80 6.47 18.14
C TYR A 154 -4.15 6.14 19.60
N THR A 155 -5.08 5.20 19.78
CA THR A 155 -5.58 4.76 21.10
C THR A 155 -5.40 3.26 21.33
N GLY A 156 -4.73 2.56 20.40
CA GLY A 156 -4.45 1.13 20.49
C GLY A 156 -3.36 0.78 21.51
N PRO A 157 -2.94 -0.50 21.55
CA PRO A 157 -1.85 -0.96 22.41
C PRO A 157 -0.56 -0.17 22.16
N PRO A 158 0.28 0.10 23.19
CA PRO A 158 1.56 0.78 23.02
C PRO A 158 2.43 0.07 21.98
N LEU A 159 2.96 0.82 21.02
CA LEU A 159 3.79 0.32 19.92
C LEU A 159 5.27 0.30 20.34
N LEU A 160 6.01 -0.71 19.87
CA LEU A 160 7.48 -0.66 19.87
C LEU A 160 7.96 0.35 18.83
N PRO A 161 9.19 0.91 18.95
CA PRO A 161 9.72 1.87 17.98
C PRO A 161 9.68 1.37 16.53
N GLU A 162 9.94 0.08 16.32
CA GLU A 162 9.93 -0.54 15.00
C GLU A 162 8.49 -0.70 14.47
N GLU A 163 7.55 -1.10 15.34
CA GLU A 163 6.12 -1.20 14.98
C GLU A 163 5.55 0.18 14.62
N ASP A 164 5.91 1.22 15.38
CA ASP A 164 5.56 2.61 15.10
C ASP A 164 6.11 3.04 13.73
N THR A 165 7.37 2.72 13.43
CA THR A 165 7.99 3.02 12.13
C THR A 165 7.26 2.32 10.97
N ASP A 166 6.90 1.04 11.12
CA ASP A 166 6.20 0.27 10.09
C ASP A 166 4.78 0.81 9.82
N ILE A 167 4.04 1.13 10.88
CA ILE A 167 2.69 1.69 10.80
C ILE A 167 2.74 3.09 10.20
N ARG A 168 3.69 3.93 10.64
CA ARG A 168 3.90 5.28 10.07
C ARG A 168 4.21 5.20 8.59
N SER A 169 5.15 4.34 8.18
CA SER A 169 5.50 4.14 6.77
C SER A 169 4.29 3.75 5.92
N SER A 170 3.43 2.88 6.45
CA SER A 170 2.18 2.46 5.79
C SER A 170 1.17 3.61 5.65
N LEU A 171 1.02 4.43 6.70
CA LEU A 171 0.17 5.63 6.68
C LEU A 171 0.72 6.70 5.72
N GLU A 172 2.04 6.88 5.67
CA GLU A 172 2.68 7.83 4.74
C GLU A 172 2.37 7.49 3.30
N ARG A 173 2.49 6.21 2.92
CA ARG A 173 2.13 5.72 1.58
C ARG A 173 0.68 6.01 1.25
N LEU A 174 -0.23 5.75 2.19
CA LEU A 174 -1.66 6.00 2.01
C LEU A 174 -1.96 7.50 1.81
N LEU A 175 -1.35 8.38 2.62
CA LEU A 175 -1.51 9.82 2.51
C LEU A 175 -0.86 10.40 1.24
N ALA A 176 0.26 9.82 0.79
CA ALA A 176 0.92 10.17 -0.46
C ALA A 176 0.01 9.82 -1.66
N ALA A 177 -0.58 8.62 -1.66
CA ALA A 177 -1.54 8.22 -2.67
C ALA A 177 -2.76 9.15 -2.70
N ARG A 178 -3.35 9.46 -1.54
CA ARG A 178 -4.44 10.45 -1.44
C ARG A 178 -4.04 11.81 -2.03
N SER A 179 -2.84 12.29 -1.73
CA SER A 179 -2.35 13.58 -2.23
C SER A 179 -2.16 13.58 -3.75
N ALA A 180 -1.71 12.45 -4.32
CA ALA A 180 -1.63 12.27 -5.76
C ALA A 180 -3.03 12.34 -6.41
N LEU A 181 -4.05 11.71 -5.80
CA LEU A 181 -5.43 11.80 -6.27
C LEU A 181 -6.01 13.23 -6.17
N VAL A 182 -5.69 13.97 -5.11
CA VAL A 182 -6.09 15.39 -4.98
C VAL A 182 -5.54 16.21 -6.15
N SER A 183 -4.25 16.03 -6.45
CA SER A 183 -3.60 16.71 -7.58
C SER A 183 -4.19 16.27 -8.91
N GLU A 184 -4.34 14.96 -9.13
CA GLU A 184 -4.84 14.39 -10.37
C GLU A 184 -6.29 14.74 -10.64
N LEU A 185 -7.10 14.99 -9.61
CA LEU A 185 -8.52 15.35 -9.77
C LEU A 185 -8.78 16.85 -9.58
N GLY A 186 -7.77 17.63 -9.17
CA GLY A 186 -7.94 19.06 -8.90
C GLY A 186 -8.89 19.34 -7.74
N LEU A 187 -8.89 18.47 -6.72
CA LEU A 187 -9.78 18.63 -5.56
C LEU A 187 -9.31 19.80 -4.68
N SER A 188 -10.26 20.60 -4.21
CA SER A 188 -9.96 21.71 -3.28
C SER A 188 -9.59 21.26 -1.87
N CYS A 189 -9.93 20.02 -1.51
CA CYS A 189 -9.64 19.42 -0.22
C CYS A 189 -9.31 17.94 -0.37
N PRO A 190 -8.52 17.35 0.55
CA PRO A 190 -8.28 15.92 0.56
C PRO A 190 -9.59 15.14 0.75
N PRO A 191 -9.81 14.05 0.00
CA PRO A 191 -10.96 13.18 0.24
C PRO A 191 -10.80 12.41 1.55
N VAL A 192 -11.92 11.96 2.12
CA VAL A 192 -11.91 10.99 3.23
C VAL A 192 -11.32 9.69 2.74
N ILE A 193 -10.56 9.00 3.60
CA ILE A 193 -10.06 7.64 3.32
C ILE A 193 -10.83 6.66 4.19
N THR A 194 -11.49 5.70 3.56
CA THR A 194 -12.10 4.55 4.20
C THR A 194 -11.20 3.34 4.01
N ILE A 195 -10.88 2.65 5.10
CA ILE A 195 -10.14 1.38 5.06
C ILE A 195 -11.01 0.29 5.67
N THR A 196 -11.10 -0.84 5.00
CA THR A 196 -11.77 -2.04 5.51
C THR A 196 -10.84 -3.25 5.53
N GLY A 197 -11.07 -4.16 6.47
CA GLY A 197 -10.43 -5.47 6.48
C GLY A 197 -11.20 -6.52 5.67
N GLY A 198 -12.49 -6.29 5.46
CA GLY A 198 -13.40 -7.20 4.78
C GLY A 198 -13.51 -6.96 3.28
N ILE A 199 -14.50 -7.60 2.65
CA ILE A 199 -14.94 -7.24 1.30
C ILE A 199 -15.59 -5.86 1.38
N LYS A 200 -15.36 -5.02 0.36
CA LYS A 200 -15.95 -3.69 0.30
C LYS A 200 -17.48 -3.78 0.25
N ASP A 201 -18.14 -2.93 1.03
CA ASP A 201 -19.60 -2.86 1.12
C ASP A 201 -20.03 -1.41 0.85
N LEU A 202 -20.42 -1.16 -0.40
CA LEU A 202 -20.86 0.17 -0.85
C LEU A 202 -22.07 0.67 -0.05
N GLU A 203 -23.03 -0.20 0.29
CA GLU A 203 -24.25 0.22 0.98
C GLU A 203 -23.96 0.60 2.43
N ALA A 204 -23.22 -0.25 3.15
CA ALA A 204 -22.85 0.00 4.53
C ALA A 204 -21.98 1.25 4.65
N THR A 205 -20.92 1.36 3.84
CA THR A 205 -20.05 2.53 3.84
C THR A 205 -20.81 3.81 3.45
N SER A 206 -21.69 3.76 2.45
CA SER A 206 -22.51 4.92 2.08
C SER A 206 -23.43 5.35 3.22
N ARG A 207 -24.06 4.39 3.92
CA ARG A 207 -24.95 4.67 5.05
C ARG A 207 -24.18 5.30 6.22
N ASP A 208 -23.03 4.74 6.57
CA ASP A 208 -22.17 5.21 7.65
C ASP A 208 -21.68 6.64 7.39
N MET A 209 -21.32 6.93 6.13
CA MET A 209 -20.91 8.27 5.68
C MET A 209 -22.10 9.20 5.36
N GLY A 210 -23.34 8.74 5.53
CA GLY A 210 -24.53 9.55 5.30
C GLY A 210 -24.81 9.92 3.84
N PHE A 211 -24.23 9.21 2.88
CA PHE A 211 -24.45 9.41 1.44
C PHE A 211 -25.79 8.82 0.99
N THR A 212 -26.33 9.40 -0.08
CA THR A 212 -27.51 8.83 -0.75
C THR A 212 -27.05 7.70 -1.66
N LEU A 213 -27.45 6.45 -1.38
CA LEU A 213 -26.99 5.27 -2.11
C LEU A 213 -27.17 5.38 -3.64
N GLY A 214 -28.33 5.88 -4.10
CA GLY A 214 -28.60 6.09 -5.53
C GLY A 214 -27.74 7.17 -6.20
N LYS A 215 -26.86 7.85 -5.45
CA LYS A 215 -25.92 8.87 -5.92
C LYS A 215 -24.47 8.58 -5.49
N ALA A 216 -24.21 7.46 -4.82
CA ALA A 216 -22.88 7.00 -4.46
C ALA A 216 -22.46 5.92 -5.46
N PHE A 217 -21.27 6.05 -6.04
CA PHE A 217 -20.78 5.14 -7.07
C PHE A 217 -19.39 4.67 -6.70
N LEU A 218 -19.18 3.35 -6.70
CA LEU A 218 -17.90 2.73 -6.43
C LEU A 218 -17.19 2.43 -7.75
N TYR A 219 -15.99 2.97 -7.94
CA TYR A 219 -15.10 2.70 -9.06
C TYR A 219 -14.05 1.68 -8.58
N ASP A 220 -14.12 0.45 -9.08
CA ASP A 220 -13.46 -0.71 -8.46
C ASP A 220 -13.19 -1.83 -9.48
N ASP A 221 -12.11 -2.58 -9.31
CA ASP A 221 -11.72 -3.67 -10.20
C ASP A 221 -12.28 -5.04 -9.78
N ASN A 222 -12.98 -5.12 -8.65
CA ASN A 222 -13.55 -6.35 -8.14
C ASN A 222 -14.74 -6.83 -8.99
N VAL A 223 -14.50 -7.89 -9.76
CA VAL A 223 -15.48 -8.55 -10.61
C VAL A 223 -16.66 -9.16 -9.85
N ASP A 224 -16.51 -9.47 -8.55
CA ASP A 224 -17.61 -10.00 -7.74
C ASP A 224 -18.69 -8.93 -7.45
N LEU A 225 -18.33 -7.66 -7.57
CA LEU A 225 -19.25 -6.54 -7.47
C LEU A 225 -19.87 -6.16 -8.82
N ALA A 226 -19.50 -6.86 -9.90
CA ALA A 226 -20.03 -6.60 -11.23
C ALA A 226 -21.54 -6.82 -11.28
N GLY A 227 -22.24 -5.87 -11.89
CA GLY A 227 -23.70 -5.89 -12.00
C GLY A 227 -24.44 -5.15 -10.88
N HIS A 228 -23.74 -4.72 -9.82
CA HIS A 228 -24.33 -3.78 -8.87
C HIS A 228 -24.58 -2.42 -9.57
N PRO A 229 -25.78 -1.82 -9.47
CA PRO A 229 -26.16 -0.63 -10.27
C PRO A 229 -25.30 0.61 -10.00
N ASN A 230 -24.67 0.65 -8.83
CA ASN A 230 -23.81 1.73 -8.37
C ASN A 230 -22.32 1.35 -8.35
N VAL A 231 -21.92 0.24 -8.98
CA VAL A 231 -20.50 -0.13 -9.11
C VAL A 231 -20.09 -0.01 -10.57
N ILE A 232 -19.03 0.76 -10.80
CA ILE A 232 -18.34 0.90 -12.07
C ILE A 232 -17.18 -0.07 -12.03
N THR A 233 -17.42 -1.30 -12.50
CA THR A 233 -16.38 -2.32 -12.56
C THR A 233 -15.36 -1.97 -13.63
N VAL A 234 -14.09 -1.99 -13.27
CA VAL A 234 -12.99 -1.75 -14.18
C VAL A 234 -12.05 -2.94 -14.28
N LEU A 235 -11.31 -3.03 -15.37
CA LEU A 235 -10.12 -3.88 -15.42
C LEU A 235 -9.06 -3.36 -14.45
N PRO A 236 -8.40 -4.24 -13.69
CA PRO A 236 -7.29 -3.85 -12.85
C PRO A 236 -6.21 -3.14 -13.68
N VAL A 237 -5.65 -2.08 -13.13
CA VAL A 237 -4.59 -1.25 -13.72
C VAL A 237 -3.26 -1.97 -13.53
N GLN A 238 -3.11 -3.08 -14.26
CA GLN A 238 -1.91 -3.94 -14.26
C GLN A 238 -0.80 -3.42 -15.16
N SER A 239 -1.06 -2.33 -15.89
CA SER A 239 -0.08 -1.69 -16.76
C SER A 239 -0.40 -0.21 -16.92
N LEU A 240 0.66 0.58 -17.13
CA LEU A 240 0.55 2.00 -17.44
C LEU A 240 0.77 2.22 -18.95
N PRO A 241 0.29 3.35 -19.51
CA PRO A 241 0.67 3.77 -20.85
C PRO A 241 2.19 3.82 -20.98
N GLU A 242 2.74 3.44 -22.14
CA GLU A 242 4.18 3.26 -22.35
C GLU A 242 5.02 4.48 -21.90
N GLU A 243 4.58 5.69 -22.22
CA GLU A 243 5.24 6.93 -21.81
C GLU A 243 5.30 7.08 -20.28
N ARG A 244 4.20 6.77 -19.58
CA ARG A 244 4.11 6.84 -18.12
C ARG A 244 4.90 5.69 -17.47
N SER A 245 4.85 4.48 -18.02
CA SER A 245 5.72 3.37 -17.59
C SER A 245 7.19 3.75 -17.69
N ARG A 246 7.61 4.35 -18.81
CA ARG A 246 8.99 4.81 -19.00
C ARG A 246 9.36 5.85 -17.95
N ALA A 247 8.51 6.86 -17.73
CA ALA A 247 8.74 7.88 -16.72
C ALA A 247 8.88 7.30 -15.29
N VAL A 248 8.08 6.30 -14.94
CA VAL A 248 8.22 5.59 -13.64
C VAL A 248 9.55 4.85 -13.56
N LEU A 249 9.93 4.11 -14.61
CA LEU A 249 11.20 3.36 -14.62
C LEU A 249 12.42 4.28 -14.56
N GLU A 250 12.39 5.39 -15.31
CA GLU A 250 13.44 6.43 -15.27
C GLU A 250 13.52 7.06 -13.87
N PHE A 251 12.37 7.40 -13.27
CA PHE A 251 12.32 7.91 -11.90
C PHE A 251 12.92 6.91 -10.90
N MET A 252 12.54 5.63 -11.00
CA MET A 252 13.06 4.60 -10.12
C MET A 252 14.57 4.40 -10.28
N GLU A 253 15.10 4.38 -11.51
CA GLU A 253 16.54 4.25 -11.73
C GLU A 253 17.31 5.50 -11.28
N GLU A 254 16.73 6.70 -11.37
CA GLU A 254 17.33 7.93 -10.85
C GLU A 254 17.39 7.94 -9.32
N ARG A 255 16.27 7.61 -8.66
CA ARG A 255 16.10 7.75 -7.21
C ARG A 255 16.60 6.55 -6.43
N LEU A 256 16.45 5.35 -6.98
CA LEU A 256 16.88 4.09 -6.38
C LEU A 256 17.33 3.13 -7.49
N PRO A 257 18.54 3.31 -8.04
CA PRO A 257 19.08 2.39 -9.04
C PRO A 257 18.93 0.93 -8.60
N ALA A 258 18.43 0.05 -9.46
CA ALA A 258 18.11 -1.33 -9.09
C ALA A 258 19.34 -2.12 -8.60
N ARG A 259 20.53 -1.78 -9.09
CA ARG A 259 21.82 -2.32 -8.65
C ARG A 259 22.21 -2.01 -7.19
N LEU A 260 21.51 -1.06 -6.55
CA LEU A 260 21.75 -0.64 -5.16
C LEU A 260 20.76 -1.25 -4.18
N LEU A 261 19.81 -2.07 -4.64
CA LEU A 261 18.89 -2.78 -3.76
C LEU A 261 19.67 -3.79 -2.92
N ASP A 262 19.35 -3.86 -1.63
CA ASP A 262 19.91 -4.91 -0.77
C ASP A 262 19.30 -6.28 -1.12
N THR A 263 19.97 -7.35 -0.69
CA THR A 263 19.56 -8.72 -1.03
C THR A 263 18.18 -9.07 -0.47
N GLU A 264 17.82 -8.55 0.71
CA GLU A 264 16.54 -8.86 1.35
C GLU A 264 15.38 -8.25 0.58
N LEU A 265 15.53 -7.02 0.10
CA LEU A 265 14.56 -6.35 -0.74
C LEU A 265 14.48 -6.99 -2.13
N VAL A 266 15.61 -7.41 -2.71
CA VAL A 266 15.59 -8.16 -3.99
C VAL A 266 14.82 -9.47 -3.84
N ASP A 267 15.07 -10.23 -2.78
CA ASP A 267 14.36 -11.48 -2.50
C ASP A 267 12.86 -11.22 -2.33
N PHE A 268 12.49 -10.24 -1.51
CA PHE A 268 11.11 -9.81 -1.31
C PHE A 268 10.40 -9.47 -2.63
N LEU A 269 11.01 -8.65 -3.49
CA LEU A 269 10.40 -8.22 -4.76
C LEU A 269 10.34 -9.33 -5.82
N LEU A 270 11.16 -10.38 -5.70
CA LEU A 270 11.13 -11.55 -6.60
C LEU A 270 10.10 -12.60 -6.17
N GLU A 271 9.68 -12.60 -4.91
CA GLU A 271 8.63 -13.47 -4.39
C GLU A 271 7.24 -13.15 -4.99
N SER A 272 7.01 -11.90 -5.42
CA SER A 272 5.79 -11.48 -6.12
C SER A 272 5.54 -12.31 -7.38
N LYS A 273 4.26 -12.45 -7.79
CA LYS A 273 3.89 -13.24 -8.97
C LYS A 273 4.60 -12.70 -10.21
N PRO A 274 5.01 -13.54 -11.18
CA PRO A 274 5.79 -13.10 -12.34
C PRO A 274 5.20 -11.93 -13.16
N ALA A 275 3.88 -11.76 -13.14
CA ALA A 275 3.18 -10.66 -13.80
C ALA A 275 3.16 -9.34 -13.00
N GLU A 276 3.44 -9.40 -11.69
CA GLU A 276 3.36 -8.31 -10.72
C GLU A 276 4.74 -7.89 -10.19
N ARG A 277 5.82 -8.56 -10.63
CA ARG A 277 7.18 -8.24 -10.15
C ARG A 277 7.62 -6.83 -10.54
N ALA A 278 8.11 -6.09 -9.54
CA ALA A 278 8.71 -4.77 -9.68
C ALA A 278 10.11 -4.81 -10.33
N ILE A 279 10.78 -5.97 -10.26
CA ILE A 279 12.14 -6.16 -10.75
C ILE A 279 12.27 -7.43 -11.59
N GLN A 280 13.37 -7.53 -12.31
CA GLN A 280 13.80 -8.75 -12.98
C GLN A 280 15.32 -8.91 -12.86
N VAL A 281 15.77 -10.16 -12.95
CA VAL A 281 17.20 -10.52 -12.99
C VAL A 281 17.50 -11.03 -14.39
N ASP A 282 18.53 -10.48 -15.03
CA ASP A 282 18.94 -10.90 -16.37
C ASP A 282 19.84 -12.16 -16.34
N GLN A 283 20.32 -12.59 -17.50
CA GLN A 283 21.18 -13.78 -17.62
C GLN A 283 22.56 -13.61 -16.96
N ARG A 284 22.99 -12.38 -16.69
CA ARG A 284 24.26 -12.05 -16.04
C ARG A 284 24.11 -11.93 -14.52
N GLY A 285 22.87 -11.93 -14.02
CA GLY A 285 22.56 -11.70 -12.63
C GLY A 285 22.29 -10.22 -12.30
N ASP A 286 22.23 -9.34 -13.30
CA ASP A 286 21.98 -7.92 -13.08
C ASP A 286 20.49 -7.67 -12.80
N VAL A 287 20.22 -6.92 -11.73
CA VAL A 287 18.86 -6.55 -11.32
C VAL A 287 18.43 -5.26 -12.01
N THR A 288 17.23 -5.26 -12.58
CA THR A 288 16.63 -4.08 -13.25
C THR A 288 15.19 -3.88 -12.83
N TRP A 289 14.75 -2.62 -12.75
CA TRP A 289 13.34 -2.28 -12.59
C TRP A 289 12.51 -2.76 -13.77
N ARG A 290 11.29 -3.20 -13.48
CA ARG A 290 10.35 -3.71 -14.47
C ARG A 290 8.94 -3.22 -14.17
N LEU A 291 8.24 -2.83 -15.23
CA LEU A 291 6.80 -2.66 -15.24
C LEU A 291 6.21 -3.53 -16.36
N PRO A 292 5.05 -4.18 -16.15
CA PRO A 292 4.34 -4.87 -17.21
C PRO A 292 3.96 -3.86 -18.29
N THR A 293 4.33 -4.14 -19.54
CA THR A 293 3.94 -3.30 -20.67
C THR A 293 2.53 -3.67 -21.11
N GLN A 294 1.68 -2.67 -21.32
CA GLN A 294 0.32 -2.87 -21.81
C GLN A 294 0.38 -3.44 -23.25
N GLN A 295 -0.16 -4.64 -23.48
CA GLN A 295 -0.25 -5.21 -24.84
C GLN A 295 -1.48 -4.72 -25.62
N HIS A 296 -2.49 -4.12 -24.93
CA HIS A 296 -3.74 -3.71 -25.55
C HIS A 296 -4.22 -2.35 -25.02
N LYS A 297 -4.51 -1.39 -25.91
CA LYS A 297 -5.21 -0.16 -25.55
C LYS A 297 -6.63 -0.51 -25.07
N VAL A 298 -6.88 -0.37 -23.78
CA VAL A 298 -8.24 -0.52 -23.23
C VAL A 298 -8.97 0.79 -23.49
N LYS A 299 -10.05 0.74 -24.28
CA LYS A 299 -10.95 1.88 -24.46
C LYS A 299 -11.97 1.85 -23.33
N TRP A 300 -12.01 2.91 -22.54
CA TRP A 300 -12.96 3.05 -21.43
C TRP A 300 -14.22 3.78 -21.87
N VAL A 301 -15.31 3.48 -21.17
CA VAL A 301 -16.60 4.15 -21.35
C VAL A 301 -17.08 4.55 -19.96
N VAL A 302 -17.21 5.85 -19.71
CA VAL A 302 -17.82 6.37 -18.48
C VAL A 302 -19.31 6.00 -18.48
N PRO A 303 -19.82 5.29 -17.46
CA PRO A 303 -21.25 5.00 -17.37
C PRO A 303 -22.06 6.29 -17.29
N SER A 304 -23.18 6.35 -18.02
CA SER A 304 -24.12 7.46 -17.86
C SER A 304 -24.79 7.38 -16.48
N LEU A 305 -24.72 8.46 -15.69
CA LEU A 305 -25.40 8.57 -14.38
C LEU A 305 -26.92 8.44 -14.51
N ALA A 306 -27.48 8.80 -15.67
CA ALA A 306 -28.90 8.63 -15.96
C ALA A 306 -29.30 7.14 -16.10
N ALA A 307 -28.36 6.27 -16.45
CA ALA A 307 -28.62 4.84 -16.68
C ALA A 307 -28.64 4.01 -15.37
N GLY A 308 -28.07 4.53 -14.28
CA GLY A 308 -28.10 3.90 -12.95
C GLY A 308 -29.52 3.70 -12.38
N ALA A 309 -30.52 4.38 -12.96
CA ALA A 309 -31.93 4.19 -12.62
C ALA A 309 -32.69 3.21 -13.55
N ALA A 310 -32.16 2.79 -14.71
CA ALA A 310 -33.01 2.13 -15.71
C ALA A 310 -32.40 1.17 -16.74
N LYS A 311 -31.07 0.94 -16.84
CA LYS A 311 -30.57 0.00 -17.88
C LYS A 311 -29.53 -1.00 -17.39
N SER A 312 -30.09 -2.15 -17.01
CA SER A 312 -29.61 -3.51 -17.24
C SER A 312 -28.46 -3.64 -18.25
N ALA A 313 -27.43 -4.37 -17.80
CA ALA A 313 -26.30 -4.91 -18.54
C ALA A 313 -26.72 -5.76 -19.76
N ARG A 314 -27.01 -5.12 -20.90
CA ARG A 314 -27.21 -5.84 -22.17
C ARG A 314 -26.41 -5.40 -23.38
N ASP A 315 -25.80 -4.21 -23.42
CA ASP A 315 -25.15 -3.74 -24.66
C ASP A 315 -23.67 -3.35 -24.50
N GLY A 316 -22.96 -4.02 -23.59
CA GLY A 316 -21.52 -3.85 -23.39
C GLY A 316 -20.76 -5.16 -23.49
N GLU A 317 -20.92 -5.92 -24.58
CA GLU A 317 -19.91 -6.89 -24.99
C GLU A 317 -18.61 -6.14 -25.35
N LEU A 318 -17.87 -5.71 -24.33
CA LEU A 318 -16.45 -5.94 -24.36
C LEU A 318 -16.32 -7.45 -24.32
N GLU A 319 -15.91 -8.03 -25.46
CA GLU A 319 -15.54 -9.43 -25.59
C GLU A 319 -14.32 -9.72 -24.70
N LEU A 320 -14.53 -9.70 -23.39
CA LEU A 320 -13.64 -10.29 -22.40
C LEU A 320 -13.74 -11.78 -22.63
N GLN A 321 -12.88 -12.31 -23.51
CA GLN A 321 -12.74 -13.74 -23.67
C GLN A 321 -12.56 -14.37 -22.28
N PRO A 322 -13.45 -15.30 -21.87
CA PRO A 322 -13.33 -15.93 -20.57
C PRO A 322 -12.02 -16.72 -20.55
N ARG A 323 -11.02 -16.26 -19.79
CA ARG A 323 -9.88 -17.10 -19.45
C ARG A 323 -10.42 -18.23 -18.55
N GLN A 324 -10.54 -19.43 -19.13
CA GLN A 324 -10.88 -20.68 -18.43
C GLN A 324 -9.79 -21.17 -17.45
N HIS A 325 -9.06 -20.27 -16.79
CA HIS A 325 -7.97 -20.62 -15.87
C HIS A 325 -8.20 -20.10 -14.45
N PHE A 326 -9.44 -20.11 -13.93
CA PHE A 326 -9.69 -19.87 -12.51
C PHE A 326 -10.89 -20.69 -12.01
N LYS A 327 -10.78 -22.02 -12.04
CA LYS A 327 -11.71 -22.94 -11.34
C LYS A 327 -11.04 -24.16 -10.68
N GLN A 328 -9.76 -24.07 -10.35
CA GLN A 328 -9.09 -25.07 -9.49
C GLN A 328 -8.41 -24.37 -8.31
N GLN A 329 -9.19 -23.87 -7.35
CA GLN A 329 -8.64 -23.51 -6.02
C GLN A 329 -9.66 -23.51 -4.88
N ALA A 330 -10.82 -24.17 -5.06
CA ALA A 330 -11.86 -24.26 -4.02
C ALA A 330 -12.25 -25.70 -3.66
N GLN A 331 -11.35 -26.68 -3.83
CA GLN A 331 -11.62 -28.08 -3.50
C GLN A 331 -10.41 -28.79 -2.85
N HIS A 332 -9.82 -28.22 -1.80
CA HIS A 332 -9.01 -28.99 -0.83
C HIS A 332 -9.02 -28.29 0.55
N ALA A 333 -10.20 -28.20 1.17
CA ALA A 333 -10.31 -27.94 2.61
C ALA A 333 -11.62 -28.52 3.11
N GLY A 334 -11.64 -29.84 3.30
CA GLY A 334 -12.77 -30.55 3.89
C GLY A 334 -12.30 -31.83 4.56
N VAL A 335 -12.69 -31.94 5.84
CA VAL A 335 -12.74 -33.14 6.71
C VAL A 335 -11.55 -33.35 7.66
N GLY A 336 -11.83 -33.23 8.97
CA GLY A 336 -11.01 -33.76 10.06
C GLY A 336 -11.46 -33.35 11.47
N ARG A 337 -12.28 -34.18 12.12
CA ARG A 337 -12.84 -34.02 13.48
C ARG A 337 -11.85 -34.42 14.59
N GLY A 338 -12.06 -33.88 15.82
CA GLY A 338 -11.91 -34.64 17.08
C GLY A 338 -10.82 -34.18 18.08
N ALA A 339 -11.25 -33.74 19.27
CA ALA A 339 -10.44 -33.36 20.46
C ALA A 339 -9.96 -34.60 21.30
N PRO A 340 -9.44 -34.52 22.56
CA PRO A 340 -8.83 -33.42 23.35
C PRO A 340 -7.53 -33.80 24.17
N MET A 341 -6.98 -32.82 24.92
CA MET A 341 -6.14 -32.91 26.15
C MET A 341 -4.63 -33.29 26.09
N GLY A 342 -3.81 -32.47 26.76
CA GLY A 342 -2.45 -32.83 27.20
C GLY A 342 -1.59 -31.65 27.64
N ALA A 343 -1.56 -31.37 28.94
CA ALA A 343 -0.59 -30.47 29.55
C ALA A 343 0.83 -31.08 29.52
N GLY A 344 1.84 -30.30 29.15
CA GLY A 344 3.24 -30.72 29.20
C GLY A 344 4.17 -29.52 29.00
N ARG A 345 4.80 -29.10 30.10
CA ARG A 345 5.93 -28.16 30.14
C ARG A 345 7.19 -28.92 29.74
N LEU A 346 8.03 -28.37 28.86
CA LEU A 346 9.50 -28.50 28.87
C LEU A 346 10.15 -27.51 27.89
N GLU A 347 11.40 -27.20 28.18
CA GLU A 347 12.10 -25.94 27.91
C GLU A 347 12.80 -25.82 26.53
N ALA A 348 12.96 -24.55 26.14
CA ALA A 348 13.98 -23.88 25.34
C ALA A 348 15.03 -24.66 24.50
N ALA A 349 15.08 -24.31 23.20
CA ALA A 349 16.28 -23.96 22.40
C ALA A 349 15.81 -23.33 21.07
N SER A 350 15.84 -22.01 20.87
CA SER A 350 16.95 -21.16 20.38
C SER A 350 16.93 -20.90 18.86
N MET A 351 16.47 -19.67 18.53
CA MET A 351 16.97 -18.69 17.55
C MET A 351 17.19 -19.05 16.06
N ARG A 352 16.46 -18.33 15.20
CA ARG A 352 17.01 -17.25 14.35
C ARG A 352 15.87 -16.29 13.94
N ALA A 353 15.82 -15.12 14.57
CA ALA A 353 15.03 -13.99 14.10
C ALA A 353 15.89 -13.18 13.12
N HIS A 354 15.34 -12.88 11.95
CA HIS A 354 15.97 -11.98 10.99
C HIS A 354 15.98 -10.56 11.56
N VAL A 355 17.16 -9.96 11.53
CA VAL A 355 17.47 -8.62 12.05
C VAL A 355 17.26 -7.64 10.91
N CYS A 356 16.28 -6.75 11.00
CA CYS A 356 16.33 -5.49 10.26
C CYS A 356 17.49 -4.65 10.81
N PRO A 357 18.46 -4.19 10.01
CA PRO A 357 19.38 -3.18 10.47
C PRO A 357 18.71 -1.80 10.36
N SER A 358 18.09 -1.35 11.46
CA SER A 358 17.94 0.09 11.68
C SER A 358 19.28 0.63 12.20
N LEU A 359 19.75 1.74 11.62
CA LEU A 359 20.49 2.84 12.24
C LEU A 359 21.20 3.65 11.15
N PHE A 360 20.77 4.88 10.87
CA PHE A 360 21.69 6.00 10.67
C PHE A 360 21.09 7.33 11.09
N SER A 361 21.79 7.98 12.02
CA SER A 361 21.78 9.42 12.31
C SER A 361 22.92 10.07 11.50
N PRO A 362 22.85 11.35 11.10
CA PRO A 362 23.74 11.90 10.08
C PRO A 362 25.13 12.23 10.65
N VAL A 363 26.19 11.80 9.97
CA VAL A 363 27.56 12.28 10.19
C VAL A 363 27.99 13.11 8.98
N THR A 364 28.47 14.32 9.28
CA THR A 364 29.05 15.34 8.39
C THR A 364 30.31 14.85 7.65
N PRO A 365 30.70 15.50 6.54
CA PRO A 365 31.80 15.06 5.69
C PRO A 365 33.14 15.57 6.22
N ASP A 366 34.11 14.68 6.39
CA ASP A 366 35.54 14.96 6.24
C ASP A 366 36.28 13.62 6.26
N ILE A 367 37.04 13.36 5.19
CA ILE A 367 38.28 12.58 5.04
C ILE A 367 38.39 12.23 3.55
N GLU A 368 38.78 13.24 2.77
CA GLU A 368 39.64 13.04 1.61
C GLU A 368 41.08 12.97 2.14
N ASP A 369 41.67 11.77 2.19
CA ASP A 369 43.12 11.53 2.05
C ASP A 369 43.44 10.12 2.54
N SER A 370 43.42 9.13 1.64
CA SER A 370 44.20 7.88 1.75
C SER A 370 44.02 6.95 0.53
N MET A 371 44.14 7.46 -0.70
CA MET A 371 44.37 6.61 -1.88
C MET A 371 45.34 7.25 -2.87
N ARG A 372 46.59 7.39 -2.45
CA ARG A 372 47.76 7.38 -3.33
C ARG A 372 48.81 6.50 -2.69
N MET A 373 49.07 5.33 -3.26
CA MET A 373 50.42 4.79 -3.54
C MET A 373 50.36 3.32 -4.01
N ARG A 374 50.87 3.12 -5.24
CA ARG A 374 51.67 1.97 -5.73
C ARG A 374 50.97 0.64 -6.01
N GLY A 375 50.70 0.42 -7.31
CA GLY A 375 50.73 -0.90 -7.93
C GLY A 375 51.98 -1.06 -8.80
N HIS A 376 52.98 -1.78 -8.29
CA HIS A 376 54.01 -2.49 -9.05
C HIS A 376 54.16 -3.85 -8.38
N GLY A 377 54.02 -4.93 -9.16
CA GLY A 377 54.22 -6.28 -8.67
C GLY A 377 53.49 -7.32 -9.51
N GLU A 378 53.83 -7.40 -10.80
CA GLU A 378 53.71 -8.66 -11.53
C GLU A 378 54.86 -9.58 -11.08
N GLU A 379 54.53 -10.88 -11.06
CA GLU A 379 55.44 -12.04 -11.05
C GLU A 379 55.73 -12.75 -9.70
N ILE A 380 55.71 -14.10 -9.80
CA ILE A 380 56.02 -15.15 -8.80
C ILE A 380 54.80 -15.51 -7.90
N VAL A 381 54.12 -16.66 -7.97
CA VAL A 381 54.58 -18.05 -7.75
C VAL A 381 53.55 -19.04 -8.35
N LYS A 382 54.01 -19.92 -9.26
CA LYS A 382 53.48 -21.30 -9.42
C LYS A 382 54.01 -22.14 -8.26
N ASP A 383 53.24 -23.16 -7.83
CA ASP A 383 53.48 -24.09 -6.72
C ASP A 383 53.09 -23.60 -5.32
N LYS A 384 51.83 -23.88 -4.95
CA LYS A 384 51.53 -24.50 -3.65
C LYS A 384 50.51 -25.60 -3.88
N GLY A 385 50.96 -26.85 -3.79
CA GLY A 385 50.06 -27.97 -3.58
C GLY A 385 49.28 -27.71 -2.29
N GLY A 386 47.98 -27.46 -2.43
CA GLY A 386 47.08 -27.39 -1.28
C GLY A 386 47.25 -28.67 -0.48
N SER A 387 47.46 -28.53 0.83
CA SER A 387 47.60 -29.69 1.70
C SER A 387 46.36 -30.56 1.53
N ARG A 388 46.53 -31.89 1.63
CA ARG A 388 45.39 -32.82 1.73
C ARG A 388 44.42 -32.40 2.85
N ASP A 389 44.93 -31.72 3.87
CA ASP A 389 44.16 -31.16 4.97
C ASP A 389 43.28 -29.97 4.53
N ASP A 390 43.74 -29.14 3.60
CA ASP A 390 42.96 -28.01 3.07
C ASP A 390 41.80 -28.51 2.21
N MET A 391 42.03 -29.57 1.42
CA MET A 391 40.96 -30.22 0.64
C MET A 391 39.96 -30.94 1.54
N ASN A 392 40.40 -31.59 2.61
CA ASN A 392 39.51 -32.23 3.58
C ASN A 392 38.69 -31.19 4.35
N ALA A 393 39.28 -30.04 4.72
CA ALA A 393 38.57 -28.95 5.37
C ALA A 393 37.50 -28.33 4.44
N ALA A 394 37.82 -28.14 3.15
CA ALA A 394 36.85 -27.65 2.17
C ALA A 394 35.71 -28.66 1.92
N ALA A 395 36.03 -29.96 1.87
CA ALA A 395 35.02 -31.01 1.71
C ALA A 395 34.09 -31.11 2.93
N GLU A 396 34.64 -30.97 4.14
CA GLU A 396 33.84 -31.00 5.37
C GLU A 396 32.96 -29.75 5.51
N ALA A 397 33.47 -28.58 5.11
CA ALA A 397 32.67 -27.35 5.05
C ALA A 397 31.49 -27.47 4.06
N LEU A 398 31.72 -28.09 2.89
CA LEU A 398 30.68 -28.34 1.90
C LEU A 398 29.64 -29.36 2.41
N ARG A 399 30.06 -30.42 3.10
CA ARG A 399 29.16 -31.41 3.71
C ARG A 399 28.22 -30.76 4.73
N LEU A 400 28.78 -29.97 5.64
CA LEU A 400 28.00 -29.25 6.66
C LEU A 400 27.01 -28.26 6.05
N HIS A 401 27.39 -27.59 4.96
CA HIS A 401 26.49 -26.69 4.24
C HIS A 401 25.30 -27.45 3.63
N LEU A 402 25.53 -28.60 2.98
CA LEU A 402 24.47 -29.42 2.39
C LEU A 402 23.54 -30.02 3.45
N GLU A 403 24.06 -30.42 4.61
CA GLU A 403 23.25 -30.90 5.74
C GLU A 403 22.34 -29.80 6.29
N ALA A 404 22.83 -28.56 6.38
CA ALA A 404 22.02 -27.41 6.79
C ALA A 404 20.91 -27.09 5.78
N VAL A 405 21.18 -27.21 4.48
CA VAL A 405 20.17 -27.02 3.42
C VAL A 405 19.10 -28.11 3.44
N ALA A 406 19.49 -29.36 3.69
CA ALA A 406 18.56 -30.48 3.82
C ALA A 406 17.64 -30.31 5.05
N ALA A 407 18.21 -29.97 6.21
CA ALA A 407 17.43 -29.70 7.42
C ALA A 407 16.45 -28.52 7.24
N ARG A 408 16.85 -27.48 6.49
CA ARG A 408 15.96 -26.35 6.16
C ARG A 408 14.81 -26.77 5.24
N SER A 409 15.06 -27.68 4.30
CA SER A 409 14.02 -28.22 3.41
C SER A 409 13.04 -29.15 4.13
N GLU A 410 13.48 -29.85 5.18
CA GLU A 410 12.63 -30.72 5.99
C GLU A 410 11.77 -29.94 7.00
N CYS A 411 12.27 -28.80 7.49
CA CYS A 411 11.49 -27.86 8.33
C CYS A 411 10.39 -27.12 7.55
N LEU A 412 10.56 -26.98 6.23
CA LEU A 412 9.60 -26.32 5.34
C LEU A 412 8.50 -27.27 4.81
N ARG A 413 8.66 -28.58 4.95
CA ARG A 413 7.62 -29.59 4.65
C ARG A 413 6.81 -29.89 5.90
#